data_AF-F0W4Q7-F1
#
_entry.id   AF-F0W4Q7-F1
#
_cell.length_a   1.000
_cell.length_b   1.000
_cell.length_c   1.000
_cell.angle_alpha   90.00
_cell.angle_beta   90.00
_cell.angle_gamma   90.00
#
_symmetry.space_group_name_H-M   'P 1'
#
loop_
_entity.id
_entity.type
_entity.pdbx_description
1 polymer ?
#
loop_
_entity_poly.entity_id
_entity_poly.type
_entity_poly.pdbx_seq_one_letter_code
_entity_poly.pdbx_strand_id
1 'polypeptide(L)'
;MQSVCLIALIAFYGVSANSEKLGLFSLKSNALVLSKTAPLQLVIQVTQGQESINELVVKSIKNTVSGAVVLSDKTVTGNGKEFALKLDNAVSAGIYETVVRNSEADQEESVLFKVLTPVSIQSANFNGVTLTEGQQLARESFSSGSQDVFEAEIVVEDSLKHEPIRPQQAVLHFTHQMHKNDVYFALESSKTQPANLKVSLQFASLSKTFQYHSGSYNVRVILADVSFQKPIVWDLGTLEVLLATAAPSATSRLYAKPLLHESDTTFKALPEIVHIMRTQEPRPPVIVSLLFSGAVLLPLIGFAGFVVGSRYNAKKLFKSHIFAYGVVFLASLVAIMGLYALFWVRLTFFHLLGYLSFVGSVFVISGHATLKRLAELQVKKL
;
A
#
# COMPACT_ATOMS: atom_id res chain seq x y z
N MET A 1 -1.12 14.66 3.42
CA MET A 1 -0.30 15.26 4.49
C MET A 1 0.50 14.17 5.23
N GLN A 2 1.39 13.48 4.54
CA GLN A 2 2.27 12.46 5.16
C GLN A 2 3.54 12.37 4.32
N SER A 3 4.51 13.23 4.64
CA SER A 3 5.89 13.17 4.15
C SER A 3 6.75 14.11 4.99
N VAL A 4 6.76 13.90 6.31
CA VAL A 4 7.68 14.59 7.23
C VAL A 4 8.00 13.64 8.39
N CYS A 5 8.76 12.57 8.13
CA CYS A 5 9.42 11.84 9.23
C CYS A 5 10.56 10.91 8.79
N LEU A 6 11.14 11.12 7.60
CA LEU A 6 12.24 10.28 7.11
C LEU A 6 13.52 11.08 6.81
N ILE A 7 13.72 12.19 7.54
CA ILE A 7 14.96 13.00 7.47
C ILE A 7 15.71 13.01 8.83
N ALA A 8 15.13 12.47 9.90
CA ALA A 8 15.76 12.50 11.22
C ALA A 8 16.76 11.36 11.51
N LEU A 9 16.90 10.35 10.64
CA LEU A 9 17.64 9.12 10.95
C LEU A 9 19.04 9.00 10.31
N ILE A 10 19.47 9.97 9.48
CA ILE A 10 20.82 9.97 8.86
C ILE A 10 21.77 10.98 9.55
N ALA A 11 21.29 11.77 10.51
CA ALA A 11 22.11 12.76 11.22
C ALA A 11 22.95 12.22 12.40
N PHE A 12 22.89 10.91 12.71
CA PHE A 12 23.60 10.34 13.88
C PHE A 12 24.73 9.35 13.56
N TYR A 13 24.98 9.05 12.29
CA TYR A 13 26.18 8.34 11.83
C TYR A 13 26.94 9.22 10.85
N GLY A 14 27.66 10.21 11.39
CA GLY A 14 28.45 11.13 10.59
C GLY A 14 28.33 12.60 11.01
N VAL A 15 28.47 12.90 12.30
CA VAL A 15 28.84 14.25 12.73
C VAL A 15 30.19 14.16 13.43
N SER A 16 31.20 13.82 12.64
CA SER A 16 32.52 14.43 12.79
C SER A 16 32.52 15.67 11.90
N ALA A 17 31.74 16.67 12.30
CA ALA A 17 31.77 18.00 11.72
C ALA A 17 31.38 18.95 12.85
N ASN A 18 32.35 19.18 13.73
CA ASN A 18 32.29 20.24 14.73
C ASN A 18 32.10 21.56 13.96
N SER A 19 30.93 22.18 14.10
CA SER A 19 30.77 23.60 13.79
C SER A 19 31.53 24.36 14.87
N GLU A 20 32.84 24.50 14.69
CA GLU A 20 33.67 25.31 15.56
C GLU A 20 33.24 26.78 15.46
N LYS A 21 32.47 27.24 16.44
CA LYS A 21 32.97 28.41 17.18
C LYS A 21 34.32 27.95 17.72
N LEU A 22 35.43 28.49 17.23
CA LEU A 22 36.74 28.30 17.86
C LEU A 22 36.67 28.99 19.23
N GLY A 23 36.12 28.26 20.20
CA GLY A 23 36.22 28.62 21.61
C GLY A 23 37.64 28.40 22.08
N LEU A 24 38.05 29.14 23.10
CA LEU A 24 39.35 29.03 23.75
C LEU A 24 39.54 27.65 24.41
N PHE A 25 38.45 26.99 24.79
CA PHE A 25 38.43 25.72 25.49
C PHE A 25 37.70 24.61 24.75
N SER A 26 38.26 23.40 24.81
CA SER A 26 37.66 22.16 24.32
C SER A 26 37.80 21.05 25.38
N LEU A 27 37.07 19.95 25.24
CA LEU A 27 37.18 18.80 26.14
C LEU A 27 37.93 17.66 25.45
N LYS A 28 38.87 17.04 26.16
CA LYS A 28 39.58 15.84 25.68
C LYS A 28 38.63 14.67 25.41
N SER A 29 37.58 14.57 26.22
CA SER A 29 36.43 13.69 25.99
C SER A 29 35.16 14.40 26.45
N ASN A 30 34.13 14.37 25.60
CA ASN A 30 32.80 14.86 25.92
C ASN A 30 31.92 13.80 26.62
N ALA A 31 32.44 12.58 26.80
CA ALA A 31 31.78 11.48 27.48
C ALA A 31 32.69 10.89 28.55
N LEU A 32 32.23 10.93 29.80
CA LEU A 32 32.91 10.37 30.97
C LEU A 32 32.12 9.16 31.46
N VAL A 33 32.78 8.04 31.73
CA VAL A 33 32.11 6.82 32.20
C VAL A 33 32.33 6.67 33.70
N LEU A 34 31.23 6.46 34.45
CA LEU A 34 31.28 6.13 35.87
C LEU A 34 32.01 4.80 36.07
N SER A 35 32.88 4.72 37.07
CA SER A 35 33.63 3.51 37.42
C SER A 35 33.77 3.36 38.94
N LYS A 36 33.78 2.12 39.43
CA LYS A 36 34.06 1.80 40.84
C LYS A 36 35.54 2.02 41.21
N THR A 37 36.46 1.94 40.25
CA THR A 37 37.91 1.88 40.51
C THR A 37 38.67 3.12 40.08
N ALA A 38 38.11 3.91 39.15
CA ALA A 38 38.76 5.10 38.61
C ALA A 38 37.96 6.37 38.95
N PRO A 39 38.61 7.42 39.50
CA PRO A 39 37.94 8.69 39.76
C PRO A 39 37.54 9.35 38.44
N LEU A 40 36.34 9.95 38.41
CA LEU A 40 35.88 10.72 37.25
C LEU A 40 36.77 11.95 37.06
N GLN A 41 37.38 12.06 35.88
CA GLN A 41 38.26 13.17 35.53
C GLN A 41 37.75 13.86 34.28
N LEU A 42 37.37 15.13 34.43
CA LEU A 42 37.09 16.02 33.31
C LEU A 42 38.39 16.69 32.89
N VAL A 43 38.82 16.51 31.64
CA VAL A 43 40.04 17.12 31.12
C VAL A 43 39.67 18.18 30.10
N ILE A 44 39.94 19.43 30.45
CA ILE A 44 39.74 20.61 29.62
C ILE A 44 41.05 20.93 28.90
N GLN A 45 41.01 21.15 27.60
CA GLN A 45 42.14 21.44 26.73
C GLN A 45 41.99 22.84 26.13
N VAL A 46 43.10 23.55 26.00
CA VAL A 46 43.16 24.83 25.28
C VAL A 46 43.27 24.55 23.79
N THR A 47 42.47 25.24 22.98
CA THR A 47 42.41 25.04 21.52
C THR A 47 43.77 25.31 20.86
N GLN A 48 44.16 24.49 19.88
CA GLN A 48 45.48 24.59 19.25
C GLN A 48 45.68 25.94 18.55
N GLY A 49 46.72 26.69 18.95
CA GLY A 49 47.07 28.00 18.38
C GLY A 49 46.97 29.19 19.34
N GLN A 50 46.53 28.98 20.59
CA GLN A 50 46.42 30.01 21.63
C GLN A 50 47.51 29.89 22.70
N GLU A 51 47.75 30.98 23.43
CA GLU A 51 48.77 31.06 24.49
C GLU A 51 48.48 30.09 25.64
N SER A 52 49.55 29.56 26.24
CA SER A 52 49.45 28.68 27.40
C SER A 52 48.98 29.47 28.62
N ILE A 53 47.92 28.99 29.27
CA ILE A 53 47.28 29.66 30.40
C ILE A 53 47.77 29.02 31.70
N ASN A 54 48.09 29.79 32.74
CA ASN A 54 48.60 29.19 33.98
C ASN A 54 47.49 28.62 34.88
N GLU A 55 46.36 29.32 34.96
CA GLU A 55 45.25 28.97 35.84
C GLU A 55 43.90 29.02 35.12
N LEU A 56 43.11 27.97 35.35
CA LEU A 56 41.75 27.84 34.83
C LEU A 56 40.75 27.84 35.98
N VAL A 57 39.72 28.69 35.89
CA VAL A 57 38.65 28.71 36.89
C VAL A 57 37.41 28.03 36.32
N VAL A 58 37.00 26.92 36.93
CA VAL A 58 35.72 26.27 36.63
C VAL A 58 34.66 26.91 37.52
N LYS A 59 33.88 27.84 36.95
CA LYS A 59 32.85 28.60 37.69
C LYS A 59 31.70 27.73 38.15
N SER A 60 31.20 26.87 37.28
CA SER A 60 30.11 25.97 37.65
C SER A 60 30.04 24.73 36.78
N ILE A 61 29.76 23.59 37.40
CA ILE A 61 29.30 22.37 36.75
C ILE A 61 27.87 22.11 37.21
N LYS A 62 26.92 22.13 36.28
CA LYS A 62 25.49 21.97 36.57
C LYS A 62 24.92 20.81 35.78
N ASN A 63 24.09 19.98 36.41
CA ASN A 63 23.30 19.01 35.68
C ASN A 63 22.20 19.75 34.90
N THR A 64 22.11 19.54 33.60
CA THR A 64 21.18 20.27 32.72
C THR A 64 19.71 19.90 32.96
N VAL A 65 19.44 18.72 33.52
CA VAL A 65 18.08 18.23 33.79
C VAL A 65 17.61 18.61 35.19
N SER A 66 18.43 18.36 36.22
CA SER A 66 18.04 18.63 37.61
C SER A 66 18.40 20.04 38.09
N GLY A 67 19.27 20.76 37.37
CA GLY A 67 19.80 22.06 37.78
C GLY A 67 20.79 21.98 38.95
N ALA A 68 21.08 20.79 39.46
CA ALA A 68 21.96 20.59 40.61
C ALA A 68 23.39 21.03 40.27
N VAL A 69 23.97 21.88 41.13
CA VAL A 69 25.36 22.33 41.02
C VAL A 69 26.24 21.25 41.66
N VAL A 70 27.06 20.59 40.86
CA VAL A 70 28.01 19.58 41.32
C VAL A 70 29.28 20.23 41.87
N LEU A 71 29.65 21.37 41.29
CA LEU A 71 30.90 22.05 41.61
C LEU A 71 30.76 23.53 41.24
N SER A 72 31.25 24.41 42.10
CA SER A 72 31.24 25.85 41.89
C SER A 72 32.58 26.47 42.28
N ASP A 73 33.05 27.42 41.48
CA ASP A 73 34.25 28.24 41.69
C ASP A 73 35.48 27.44 42.18
N LYS A 74 35.99 26.55 41.32
CA LYS A 74 37.22 25.80 41.59
C LYS A 74 38.32 26.17 40.61
N THR A 75 39.45 26.60 41.15
CA THR A 75 40.68 26.82 40.37
C THR A 75 41.38 25.48 40.13
N VAL A 76 41.75 25.23 38.88
CA VAL A 76 42.48 24.04 38.45
C VAL A 76 43.84 24.47 37.91
N THR A 77 44.91 24.00 38.53
CA THR A 77 46.28 24.19 38.05
C THR A 77 46.63 23.07 37.07
N GLY A 78 47.18 23.42 35.91
CA GLY A 78 47.44 22.50 34.81
C GLY A 78 48.80 22.74 34.15
N ASN A 79 49.08 22.02 33.06
CA ASN A 79 50.36 22.10 32.34
C ASN A 79 50.34 23.15 31.21
N GLY A 80 49.58 24.24 31.37
CA GLY A 80 49.41 25.28 30.34
C GLY A 80 48.44 24.94 29.21
N LYS A 81 48.26 23.65 28.89
CA LYS A 81 47.45 23.16 27.76
C LYS A 81 46.32 22.21 28.15
N GLU A 82 46.50 21.43 29.21
CA GLU A 82 45.49 20.51 29.74
C GLU A 82 45.27 20.77 31.23
N PHE A 83 44.00 20.81 31.64
CA PHE A 83 43.57 20.99 33.02
C PHE A 83 42.67 19.81 33.41
N ALA A 84 43.13 18.99 34.36
CA ALA A 84 42.41 17.81 34.81
C ALA A 84 41.67 18.09 36.12
N LEU A 85 40.35 18.06 36.08
CA LEU A 85 39.48 18.22 37.23
C LEU A 85 38.94 16.87 37.69
N LYS A 86 39.28 16.47 38.92
CA LYS A 86 38.62 15.35 39.59
C LYS A 86 37.23 15.77 40.07
N LEU A 87 36.22 15.04 39.60
CA LEU A 87 34.84 15.14 40.01
C LEU A 87 34.60 14.21 41.20
N ASP A 88 33.70 14.59 42.10
CA ASP A 88 33.32 13.78 43.26
C ASP A 88 32.62 12.48 42.82
N ASN A 89 32.73 11.43 43.63
CA ASN A 89 32.06 10.16 43.41
C ASN A 89 30.53 10.26 43.54
N ALA A 90 30.01 11.37 44.07
CA ALA A 90 28.57 11.65 44.17
C ALA A 90 27.91 12.08 42.85
N VAL A 91 28.68 12.22 41.75
CA VAL A 91 28.13 12.59 40.43
C VAL A 91 27.29 11.44 39.84
N SER A 92 26.04 11.74 39.51
CA SER A 92 25.13 10.80 38.83
C SER A 92 25.32 10.82 37.31
N ALA A 93 24.81 9.79 36.63
CA ALA A 93 24.75 9.79 35.17
C ALA A 93 23.81 10.91 34.67
N GLY A 94 24.13 11.49 33.51
CA GLY A 94 23.35 12.58 32.93
C GLY A 94 24.17 13.55 32.08
N ILE A 95 23.52 14.65 31.69
CA ILE A 95 24.14 15.72 30.89
C ILE A 95 24.51 16.88 31.81
N TYR A 96 25.72 17.37 31.65
CA TYR A 96 26.28 18.43 32.46
C TYR A 96 26.79 19.58 31.59
N GLU A 97 26.57 20.80 32.09
CA GLU A 97 27.10 22.04 31.55
C GLU A 97 28.21 22.53 32.47
N THR A 98 29.40 22.76 31.91
CA THR A 98 30.52 23.39 32.61
C THR A 98 30.76 24.79 32.07
N VAL A 99 30.84 25.78 32.96
CA VAL A 99 31.25 27.14 32.62
C VAL A 99 32.69 27.33 33.07
N VAL A 100 33.55 27.62 32.11
CA VAL A 100 34.99 27.73 32.28
C VAL A 100 35.40 29.18 32.03
N ARG A 101 36.26 29.72 32.88
CA ARG A 101 36.80 31.07 32.77
C ARG A 101 38.32 31.04 32.71
N ASN A 102 38.89 31.78 31.76
CA ASN A 102 40.31 32.12 31.77
C ASN A 102 40.61 33.15 32.87
N SER A 103 41.50 32.82 33.82
CA SER A 103 41.87 33.72 34.92
C SER A 103 42.58 35.01 34.47
N GLU A 104 43.14 35.03 33.26
CA GLU A 104 43.95 36.12 32.73
C GLU A 104 43.18 37.03 31.74
N ALA A 105 42.13 36.52 31.07
CA ALA A 105 41.42 37.23 30.00
C ALA A 105 39.92 37.49 30.23
N ASP A 106 39.38 37.09 31.40
CA ASP A 106 37.96 37.21 31.81
C ASP A 106 36.94 36.72 30.74
N GLN A 107 37.36 35.80 29.88
CA GLN A 107 36.50 35.16 28.90
C GLN A 107 35.86 33.91 29.51
N GLU A 108 34.53 33.82 29.41
CA GLU A 108 33.73 32.68 29.88
C GLU A 108 33.20 31.87 28.70
N GLU A 109 33.36 30.56 28.78
CA GLU A 109 32.83 29.62 27.79
C GLU A 109 32.05 28.50 28.48
N SER A 110 30.92 28.14 27.86
CA SER A 110 30.11 27.01 28.29
C SER A 110 30.38 25.81 27.40
N VAL A 111 30.66 24.66 28.02
CA VAL A 111 30.89 23.39 27.32
C VAL A 111 30.02 22.30 27.94
N LEU A 112 29.45 21.45 27.08
CA LEU A 112 28.60 20.33 27.50
C LEU A 112 29.39 19.02 27.52
N PHE A 113 29.15 18.20 28.53
CA PHE A 113 29.65 16.82 28.58
C PHE A 113 28.63 15.87 29.18
N LYS A 114 28.82 14.58 28.93
CA LYS A 114 27.94 13.51 29.39
C LYS A 114 28.66 12.66 30.41
N VAL A 115 27.94 12.26 31.45
CA VAL A 115 28.37 11.24 32.41
C VAL A 115 27.53 9.99 32.15
N LEU A 116 28.19 8.91 31.80
CA LEU A 116 27.60 7.65 31.35
C LEU A 116 27.72 6.59 32.44
N THR A 117 26.69 5.78 32.63
CA THR A 117 26.70 4.62 33.53
C THR A 117 26.64 3.31 32.73
N PRO A 118 27.40 2.26 33.10
CA PRO A 118 27.19 0.93 32.57
C PRO A 118 25.85 0.37 33.07
N VAL A 119 25.13 -0.31 32.19
CA VAL A 119 23.80 -0.85 32.47
C VAL A 119 23.72 -2.33 32.12
N SER A 120 22.87 -3.05 32.85
CA SER A 120 22.57 -4.47 32.64
C SER A 120 21.08 -4.73 32.84
N ILE A 121 20.59 -5.84 32.27
CA ILE A 121 19.23 -6.30 32.49
C ILE A 121 19.16 -7.00 33.86
N GLN A 122 18.37 -6.45 34.79
CA GLN A 122 18.11 -7.08 36.09
C GLN A 122 17.17 -8.27 35.95
N SER A 123 16.06 -8.06 35.23
CA SER A 123 15.08 -9.10 34.94
C SER A 123 14.41 -8.80 33.61
N ALA A 124 14.26 -9.81 32.77
CA ALA A 124 13.42 -9.74 31.59
C ALA A 124 12.52 -10.96 31.52
N ASN A 125 11.22 -10.73 31.52
CA ASN A 125 10.19 -11.74 31.40
C ASN A 125 9.43 -11.53 30.09
N PHE A 126 9.31 -12.60 29.32
CA PHE A 126 8.55 -12.63 28.08
C PHE A 126 7.59 -13.81 28.18
N ASN A 127 6.27 -13.56 28.15
CA ASN A 127 5.23 -14.58 28.27
C ASN A 127 5.39 -15.55 29.46
N GLY A 128 5.87 -15.07 30.60
CA GLY A 128 6.11 -15.89 31.79
C GLY A 128 7.48 -16.55 31.83
N VAL A 129 8.28 -16.48 30.77
CA VAL A 129 9.65 -17.02 30.71
C VAL A 129 10.65 -15.92 31.06
N THR A 130 11.40 -16.13 32.14
CA THR A 130 12.49 -15.22 32.51
C THR A 130 13.75 -15.56 31.71
N LEU A 131 14.27 -14.59 30.98
CA LEU A 131 15.46 -14.73 30.14
C LEU A 131 16.58 -13.83 30.63
N THR A 132 17.81 -14.30 30.49
CA THR A 132 19.01 -13.47 30.69
C THR A 132 19.47 -12.87 29.36
N GLU A 133 20.06 -11.68 29.41
CA GLU A 133 20.58 -10.99 28.23
C GLU A 133 21.42 -11.91 27.33
N GLY A 134 21.10 -11.93 26.03
CA GLY A 134 21.73 -12.78 25.03
C GLY A 134 21.05 -14.13 24.77
N GLN A 135 20.12 -14.57 25.63
CA GLN A 135 19.29 -15.74 25.35
C GLN A 135 18.20 -15.42 24.32
N GLN A 136 17.78 -16.43 23.55
CA GLN A 136 16.68 -16.29 22.59
C GLN A 136 15.42 -16.95 23.15
N LEU A 137 14.28 -16.39 22.79
CA LEU A 137 12.97 -17.02 22.99
C LEU A 137 12.89 -18.29 22.15
N ALA A 138 12.22 -19.30 22.71
CA ALA A 138 11.76 -20.42 21.92
C ALA A 138 10.82 -19.90 20.83
N ARG A 139 10.78 -20.60 19.69
CA ARG A 139 9.90 -20.23 18.59
C ARG A 139 8.46 -20.46 19.01
N GLU A 140 7.75 -19.37 19.29
CA GLU A 140 6.34 -19.35 19.65
C GLU A 140 5.48 -18.80 18.51
N SER A 141 4.24 -19.25 18.45
CA SER A 141 3.25 -18.80 17.49
C SER A 141 2.13 -18.02 18.18
N PHE A 142 1.78 -16.85 17.64
CA PHE A 142 0.68 -16.02 18.11
C PHE A 142 -0.34 -15.84 17.00
N SER A 143 -1.61 -16.02 17.32
CA SER A 143 -2.71 -15.87 16.38
C SER A 143 -3.73 -14.84 16.85
N SER A 144 -4.10 -13.97 15.91
CA SER A 144 -5.21 -13.05 16.03
C SER A 144 -6.55 -13.78 16.24
N GLY A 145 -6.72 -14.97 15.65
CA GLY A 145 -7.94 -15.77 15.75
C GLY A 145 -8.20 -16.36 17.13
N SER A 146 -7.14 -16.72 17.86
CA SER A 146 -7.20 -17.19 19.25
C SER A 146 -7.11 -16.06 20.29
N GLN A 147 -7.00 -14.80 19.82
CA GLN A 147 -6.78 -13.62 20.66
C GLN A 147 -5.52 -13.69 21.52
N ASP A 148 -4.46 -14.30 21.00
CA ASP A 148 -3.21 -14.43 21.72
C ASP A 148 -2.61 -13.06 22.04
N VAL A 149 -1.96 -13.00 23.21
CA VAL A 149 -1.31 -11.80 23.73
C VAL A 149 0.16 -12.11 23.95
N PHE A 150 1.02 -11.22 23.48
CA PHE A 150 2.44 -11.24 23.81
C PHE A 150 2.70 -10.21 24.92
N GLU A 151 3.26 -10.67 26.03
CA GLU A 151 3.61 -9.84 27.18
C GLU A 151 5.12 -9.79 27.36
N ALA A 152 5.65 -8.59 27.56
CA ALA A 152 7.04 -8.38 27.93
C ALA A 152 7.14 -7.45 29.12
N GLU A 153 7.97 -7.82 30.08
CA GLU A 153 8.27 -7.08 31.31
C GLU A 153 9.78 -7.04 31.51
N ILE A 154 10.36 -5.84 31.55
CA ILE A 154 11.82 -5.66 31.60
C ILE A 154 12.16 -4.62 32.67
N VAL A 155 13.17 -4.95 33.47
CA VAL A 155 13.78 -4.06 34.46
C VAL A 155 15.27 -3.93 34.14
N VAL A 156 15.72 -2.70 33.99
CA VAL A 156 17.13 -2.34 33.73
C VAL A 156 17.74 -1.84 35.03
N GLU A 157 18.98 -2.20 35.30
CA GLU A 157 19.72 -1.72 36.47
C GLU A 157 21.04 -1.05 36.10
N ASP A 158 21.48 -0.15 36.98
CA ASP A 158 22.84 0.38 37.02
C ASP A 158 23.80 -0.74 37.46
N SER A 159 24.77 -1.12 36.62
CA SER A 159 25.70 -2.19 36.97
C SER A 159 26.68 -1.81 38.10
N LEU A 160 26.81 -0.52 38.43
CA LEU A 160 27.64 -0.06 39.54
C LEU A 160 26.85 -0.08 40.85
N LYS A 161 25.63 0.48 40.86
CA LYS A 161 24.83 0.63 42.09
C LYS A 161 23.88 -0.53 42.37
N HIS A 162 23.63 -1.38 41.37
CA HIS A 162 22.57 -2.41 41.39
C HIS A 162 21.18 -1.83 41.72
N GLU A 163 20.94 -0.60 41.26
CA GLU A 163 19.67 0.10 41.42
C GLU A 163 18.92 0.13 40.09
N PRO A 164 17.58 -0.06 40.10
CA PRO A 164 16.79 0.02 38.88
C PRO A 164 16.83 1.41 38.24
N ILE A 165 17.11 1.47 36.94
CA ILE A 165 17.10 2.71 36.16
C ILE A 165 16.01 2.63 35.09
N ARG A 166 15.32 3.74 34.90
CA ARG A 166 14.36 3.90 33.80
C ARG A 166 15.09 4.45 32.55
N PRO A 167 15.20 3.69 31.45
CA PRO A 167 15.66 4.21 30.17
C PRO A 167 14.64 5.20 29.58
N GLN A 168 15.14 6.21 28.87
CA GLN A 168 14.32 7.12 28.07
C GLN A 168 13.62 6.42 26.90
N GLN A 169 14.32 5.51 26.22
CA GLN A 169 13.79 4.73 25.10
C GLN A 169 13.77 3.25 25.46
N ALA A 170 12.59 2.66 25.46
CA ALA A 170 12.41 1.21 25.57
C ALA A 170 11.37 0.78 24.54
N VAL A 171 11.82 0.03 23.53
CA VAL A 171 10.96 -0.41 22.44
C VAL A 171 11.20 -1.87 22.07
N LEU A 172 10.12 -2.58 21.75
CA LEU A 172 10.17 -3.82 20.99
C LEU A 172 10.11 -3.49 19.50
N HIS A 173 10.99 -4.11 18.74
CA HIS A 173 11.12 -3.96 17.30
C HIS A 173 10.84 -5.31 16.66
N PHE A 174 9.82 -5.35 15.80
CA PHE A 174 9.42 -6.52 15.02
C PHE A 174 9.75 -6.28 13.55
N THR A 175 10.55 -7.15 12.94
CA THR A 175 10.89 -7.09 11.51
C THR A 175 10.35 -8.31 10.78
N HIS A 176 9.48 -8.11 9.79
CA HIS A 176 8.97 -9.20 8.96
C HIS A 176 10.07 -9.77 8.06
N GLN A 177 10.30 -11.08 8.08
CA GLN A 177 11.46 -11.67 7.39
C GLN A 177 11.42 -11.52 5.86
N MET A 178 10.23 -11.67 5.25
CA MET A 178 10.04 -11.61 3.79
C MET A 178 9.85 -10.19 3.27
N HIS A 179 9.01 -9.38 3.93
CA HIS A 179 8.65 -8.03 3.46
C HIS A 179 9.58 -6.94 4.00
N LYS A 180 10.41 -7.24 5.00
CA LYS A 180 11.29 -6.28 5.68
C LYS A 180 10.54 -5.06 6.24
N ASN A 181 9.29 -5.27 6.64
CA ASN A 181 8.50 -4.25 7.31
C ASN A 181 8.86 -4.22 8.80
N ASP A 182 9.13 -3.01 9.31
CA ASP A 182 9.46 -2.77 10.71
C ASP A 182 8.28 -2.21 11.47
N VAL A 183 8.01 -2.76 12.66
CA VAL A 183 6.98 -2.30 13.58
C VAL A 183 7.58 -2.13 14.97
N TYR A 184 7.26 -1.03 15.64
CA TYR A 184 7.81 -0.68 16.95
C TYR A 184 6.70 -0.52 17.99
N PHE A 185 6.93 -1.06 19.19
CA PHE A 185 6.05 -0.91 20.34
C PHE A 185 6.82 -0.41 21.54
N ALA A 186 6.39 0.70 22.12
CA ALA A 186 7.02 1.22 23.33
C ALA A 186 6.66 0.37 24.55
N LEU A 187 7.62 0.14 25.44
CA LEU A 187 7.35 -0.41 26.76
C LEU A 187 6.95 0.73 27.69
N GLU A 188 5.81 0.57 28.35
CA GLU A 188 5.26 1.56 29.25
C GLU A 188 5.67 1.28 30.69
N SER A 189 6.00 2.34 31.42
CA SER A 189 6.29 2.27 32.85
C SER A 189 5.01 2.38 33.68
N SER A 190 4.89 1.62 34.76
CA SER A 190 3.81 1.84 35.75
C SER A 190 4.06 3.08 36.61
N LYS A 191 2.99 3.74 37.08
CA LYS A 191 3.07 4.84 38.06
C LYS A 191 3.62 4.41 39.42
N THR A 192 3.39 3.14 39.80
CA THR A 192 3.82 2.59 41.09
C THR A 192 5.25 2.05 41.06
N GLN A 193 5.74 1.64 39.89
CA GLN A 193 7.08 1.12 39.67
C GLN A 193 7.63 1.68 38.34
N PRO A 194 8.23 2.88 38.34
CA PRO A 194 8.65 3.57 37.12
C PRO A 194 9.83 2.91 36.40
N ALA A 195 10.60 2.05 37.09
CA ALA A 195 11.69 1.27 36.52
C ALA A 195 11.23 -0.06 35.89
N ASN A 196 9.97 -0.45 36.13
CA ASN A 196 9.39 -1.66 35.56
C ASN A 196 8.66 -1.32 34.26
N LEU A 197 9.20 -1.80 33.14
CA LEU A 197 8.73 -1.51 31.79
C LEU A 197 7.92 -2.68 31.27
N LYS A 198 6.65 -2.46 30.93
CA LYS A 198 5.72 -3.50 30.48
C LYS A 198 5.09 -3.16 29.14
N VAL A 199 4.79 -4.19 28.36
CA VAL A 199 3.96 -4.07 27.16
C VAL A 199 3.14 -5.34 26.99
N SER A 200 1.89 -5.17 26.57
CA SER A 200 0.97 -6.25 26.26
C SER A 200 0.43 -6.02 24.84
N LEU A 201 0.76 -6.93 23.94
CA LEU A 201 0.49 -6.83 22.52
C LEU A 201 -0.58 -7.84 22.13
N GLN A 202 -1.79 -7.37 21.85
CA GLN A 202 -2.87 -8.22 21.36
C GLN A 202 -2.90 -8.19 19.83
N PHE A 203 -2.57 -9.30 19.18
CA PHE A 203 -2.41 -9.34 17.71
C PHE A 203 -3.73 -9.12 16.94
N ALA A 204 -4.88 -9.37 17.58
CA ALA A 204 -6.19 -9.08 17.02
C ALA A 204 -6.41 -7.59 16.74
N SER A 205 -6.08 -6.72 17.70
CA SER A 205 -6.21 -5.26 17.54
C SER A 205 -5.06 -4.67 16.73
N LEU A 206 -3.88 -5.30 16.76
CA LEU A 206 -2.68 -4.84 16.09
C LEU A 206 -2.57 -5.29 14.62
N SER A 207 -3.53 -6.06 14.11
CA SER A 207 -3.48 -6.61 12.75
C SER A 207 -3.26 -5.55 11.66
N LYS A 208 -3.85 -4.37 11.83
CA LYS A 208 -3.66 -3.23 10.93
C LYS A 208 -2.26 -2.63 11.03
N THR A 209 -1.67 -2.55 12.23
CA THR A 209 -0.33 -2.01 12.47
C THR A 209 0.75 -2.85 11.79
N PHE A 210 0.56 -4.17 11.77
CA PHE A 210 1.39 -5.12 11.03
C PHE A 210 1.04 -5.22 9.53
N GLN A 211 0.12 -4.37 9.03
CA GLN A 211 -0.34 -4.35 7.65
C GLN A 211 -0.91 -5.71 7.17
N TYR A 212 -1.46 -6.51 8.09
CA TYR A 212 -2.03 -7.83 7.82
C TYR A 212 -1.05 -8.86 7.21
N HIS A 213 0.26 -8.64 7.33
CA HIS A 213 1.27 -9.57 6.84
C HIS A 213 1.52 -10.69 7.84
N SER A 214 0.88 -11.84 7.66
CA SER A 214 1.16 -13.03 8.48
C SER A 214 2.49 -13.68 8.10
N GLY A 215 3.25 -14.14 9.10
CA GLY A 215 4.52 -14.82 8.87
C GLY A 215 5.49 -14.76 10.04
N SER A 216 6.77 -15.02 9.74
CA SER A 216 7.86 -14.99 10.73
C SER A 216 8.39 -13.57 10.92
N TYR A 217 8.43 -13.13 12.18
CA TYR A 217 8.97 -11.84 12.61
C TYR A 217 10.22 -12.06 13.48
N ASN A 218 11.31 -11.39 13.16
CA ASN A 218 12.44 -11.25 14.08
C ASN A 218 12.08 -10.19 15.12
N VAL A 219 12.32 -10.47 16.39
CA VAL A 219 11.95 -9.59 17.50
C VAL A 219 13.20 -9.17 18.27
N ARG A 220 13.30 -7.88 18.52
CA ARG A 220 14.44 -7.27 19.21
C ARG A 220 13.96 -6.28 20.25
N VAL A 221 14.62 -6.29 21.41
CA VAL A 221 14.47 -5.24 22.42
C VAL A 221 15.54 -4.19 22.20
N ILE A 222 15.15 -2.92 22.22
CA ILE A 222 16.07 -1.79 22.17
C ILE A 222 15.81 -0.94 23.40
N LEU A 223 16.82 -0.86 24.27
CA LEU A 223 16.81 -0.06 25.49
C LEU A 223 17.96 0.95 25.38
N ALA A 224 17.62 2.24 25.39
CA ALA A 224 18.59 3.31 25.22
C ALA A 224 18.26 4.53 26.07
N ASP A 225 19.30 5.21 26.52
CA ASP A 225 19.24 6.48 27.22
C ASP A 225 20.50 7.29 26.88
N VAL A 226 20.42 8.61 26.98
CA VAL A 226 21.58 9.50 26.87
C VAL A 226 22.63 9.26 27.95
N SER A 227 22.21 8.67 29.07
CA SER A 227 23.04 8.41 30.25
C SER A 227 23.68 7.01 30.23
N PHE A 228 23.38 6.16 29.24
CA PHE A 228 23.92 4.81 29.15
C PHE A 228 25.27 4.79 28.45
N GLN A 229 26.22 4.00 28.96
CA GLN A 229 27.51 3.81 28.29
C GLN A 229 27.35 3.12 26.92
N LYS A 230 26.46 2.12 26.85
CA LYS A 230 26.10 1.41 25.63
C LYS A 230 24.59 1.15 25.62
N PRO A 231 23.90 1.34 24.49
CA PRO A 231 22.52 0.91 24.36
C PRO A 231 22.45 -0.62 24.37
N ILE A 232 21.41 -1.17 24.97
CA ILE A 232 21.16 -2.61 24.98
C ILE A 232 20.27 -2.92 23.77
N VAL A 233 20.82 -3.72 22.85
CA VAL A 233 20.11 -4.19 21.67
C VAL A 233 20.14 -5.72 21.70
N TRP A 234 19.02 -6.31 22.10
CA TRP A 234 18.93 -7.74 22.35
C TRP A 234 18.00 -8.41 21.33
N ASP A 235 18.55 -9.31 20.53
CA ASP A 235 17.79 -10.16 19.61
C ASP A 235 17.14 -11.32 20.38
N LEU A 236 15.81 -11.29 20.47
CA LEU A 236 15.02 -12.31 21.15
C LEU A 236 14.73 -13.51 20.24
N GLY A 237 15.04 -13.45 18.94
CA GLY A 237 14.80 -14.54 18.00
C GLY A 237 13.55 -14.32 17.13
N THR A 238 12.95 -15.42 16.69
CA THR A 238 11.86 -15.40 15.70
C THR A 238 10.54 -15.86 16.30
N LEU A 239 9.50 -15.04 16.15
CA LEU A 239 8.12 -15.37 16.49
C LEU A 239 7.31 -15.56 15.20
N GLU A 240 6.34 -16.47 15.25
CA GLU A 240 5.40 -16.68 14.16
C GLU A 240 4.09 -15.96 14.48
N VAL A 241 3.71 -15.01 13.64
CA VAL A 241 2.54 -14.15 13.90
C VAL A 241 1.51 -14.36 12.79
N LEU A 242 0.34 -14.87 13.18
CA LEU A 242 -0.82 -15.07 12.32
C LEU A 242 -1.82 -13.94 12.58
N LEU A 243 -1.97 -13.06 11.60
CA LEU A 243 -2.81 -11.86 11.71
C LEU A 243 -4.16 -12.08 11.03
N ALA A 244 -5.14 -11.24 11.38
CA ALA A 244 -6.41 -11.28 10.68
C ALA A 244 -6.21 -10.96 9.20
N THR A 245 -7.02 -11.55 8.33
CA THR A 245 -7.04 -11.17 6.93
C THR A 245 -7.53 -9.74 6.81
N ALA A 246 -6.86 -8.93 5.98
CA ALA A 246 -7.36 -7.60 5.66
C ALA A 246 -8.80 -7.72 5.14
N ALA A 247 -9.72 -6.94 5.71
CA ALA A 247 -11.04 -6.81 5.12
C ALA A 247 -10.85 -6.37 3.66
N PRO A 248 -11.55 -7.01 2.69
CA PRO A 248 -11.44 -6.63 1.29
C PRO A 248 -11.67 -5.12 1.22
N SER A 249 -10.70 -4.39 0.65
CA SER A 249 -10.83 -2.95 0.60
C SER A 249 -12.13 -2.66 -0.13
N ALA A 250 -13.10 -2.07 0.59
CA ALA A 250 -14.35 -1.66 -0.03
C ALA A 250 -13.95 -0.82 -1.25
N THR A 251 -14.30 -1.28 -2.45
CA THR A 251 -13.99 -0.58 -3.70
C THR A 251 -14.36 0.88 -3.48
N SER A 252 -13.36 1.76 -3.45
CA SER A 252 -13.60 3.17 -3.21
C SER A 252 -14.60 3.61 -4.26
N ARG A 253 -15.68 4.28 -3.83
CA ARG A 253 -16.70 4.75 -4.76
C ARG A 253 -16.02 5.50 -5.91
N LEU A 254 -16.50 5.36 -7.15
CA LEU A 254 -15.85 5.91 -8.35
C LEU A 254 -15.53 7.42 -8.27
N TYR A 255 -16.16 8.15 -7.35
CA TYR A 255 -15.96 9.57 -7.08
C TYR A 255 -15.10 9.90 -5.86
N ALA A 256 -14.71 8.91 -5.05
CA ALA A 256 -13.93 9.12 -3.83
C ALA A 256 -12.44 9.37 -4.13
N LYS A 257 -11.97 8.91 -5.29
CA LYS A 257 -10.61 9.13 -5.79
C LYS A 257 -10.69 9.56 -7.27
N PRO A 258 -9.84 10.51 -7.72
CA PRO A 258 -9.69 10.79 -9.14
C PRO A 258 -9.35 9.52 -9.94
N LEU A 259 -9.81 9.43 -11.19
CA LEU A 259 -9.60 8.26 -12.06
C LEU A 259 -8.11 7.90 -12.26
N LEU A 260 -7.23 8.90 -12.19
CA LEU A 260 -5.79 8.76 -12.34
C LEU A 260 -5.04 8.68 -11.00
N HIS A 261 -5.72 8.55 -9.86
CA HIS A 261 -5.05 8.59 -8.55
C HIS A 261 -3.97 7.51 -8.42
N GLU A 262 -4.24 6.28 -8.85
CA GLU A 262 -3.27 5.17 -8.74
C GLU A 262 -2.10 5.36 -9.72
N SER A 263 -2.31 5.94 -10.91
CA SER A 263 -1.23 6.29 -11.83
C SER A 263 -0.38 7.47 -11.35
N ASP A 264 -1.00 8.45 -10.70
CA ASP A 264 -0.31 9.68 -10.26
C ASP A 264 0.47 9.46 -8.96
N THR A 265 0.04 8.50 -8.13
CA THR A 265 0.66 8.23 -6.81
C THR A 265 1.65 7.08 -6.83
N THR A 266 1.64 6.23 -7.86
CA THR A 266 2.49 5.04 -7.93
C THR A 266 3.55 5.16 -9.02
N PHE A 267 4.82 5.02 -8.65
CA PHE A 267 5.96 4.99 -9.59
C PHE A 267 6.23 3.60 -10.20
N LYS A 268 5.23 2.72 -10.21
CA LYS A 268 5.33 1.36 -10.75
C LYS A 268 4.39 1.20 -11.94
N ALA A 269 4.81 0.41 -12.92
CA ALA A 269 3.94 0.04 -14.03
C ALA A 269 2.68 -0.65 -13.50
N LEU A 270 1.51 -0.14 -13.89
CA LEU A 270 0.23 -0.78 -13.60
C LEU A 270 0.07 -2.04 -14.45
N PRO A 271 -0.70 -3.04 -13.99
CA PRO A 271 -0.99 -4.21 -14.79
C PRO A 271 -1.69 -3.83 -16.11
N GLU A 272 -1.33 -4.52 -17.19
CA GLU A 272 -1.92 -4.31 -18.51
C GLU A 272 -3.41 -4.71 -18.52
N ILE A 273 -4.26 -3.84 -19.07
CA ILE A 273 -5.69 -4.10 -19.22
C ILE A 273 -5.93 -4.70 -20.60
N VAL A 274 -6.27 -5.98 -20.65
CA VAL A 274 -6.60 -6.68 -21.91
C VAL A 274 -8.11 -6.63 -22.13
N HIS A 275 -8.54 -6.03 -23.24
CA HIS A 275 -9.97 -6.00 -23.59
C HIS A 275 -10.43 -7.37 -24.09
N ILE A 276 -11.32 -8.02 -23.34
CA ILE A 276 -11.91 -9.31 -23.71
C ILE A 276 -13.16 -9.05 -24.55
N MET A 277 -13.07 -9.34 -25.86
CA MET A 277 -14.21 -9.29 -26.77
C MET A 277 -15.20 -10.41 -26.47
N ARG A 278 -16.49 -10.15 -26.67
CA ARG A 278 -17.52 -11.20 -26.62
C ARG A 278 -17.20 -12.31 -27.62
N THR A 279 -17.27 -13.55 -27.18
CA THR A 279 -17.13 -14.72 -28.06
C THR A 279 -18.27 -14.78 -29.07
N GLN A 280 -17.98 -15.16 -30.31
CA GLN A 280 -19.01 -15.38 -31.32
C GLN A 280 -19.97 -16.48 -30.86
N GLU A 281 -21.27 -16.28 -31.07
CA GLU A 281 -22.26 -17.31 -30.76
C GLU A 281 -22.06 -18.54 -31.67
N PRO A 282 -22.08 -19.76 -31.13
CA PRO A 282 -21.88 -20.96 -31.92
C PRO A 282 -23.00 -21.12 -32.95
N ARG A 283 -22.62 -21.29 -34.23
CA ARG A 283 -23.58 -21.55 -35.31
C ARG A 283 -23.84 -23.05 -35.45
N PRO A 284 -25.07 -23.47 -35.78
CA PRO A 284 -25.37 -24.88 -36.00
C PRO A 284 -24.60 -25.45 -37.20
N PRO A 285 -24.35 -26.77 -37.24
CA PRO A 285 -23.71 -27.42 -38.38
C PRO A 285 -24.51 -27.22 -39.67
N VAL A 286 -23.81 -26.91 -40.77
CA VAL A 286 -24.42 -26.61 -42.09
C VAL A 286 -25.34 -27.74 -42.59
N ILE A 287 -24.99 -28.99 -42.31
CA ILE A 287 -25.77 -30.17 -42.73
C ILE A 287 -27.17 -30.15 -42.10
N VAL A 288 -27.28 -29.77 -40.83
CA VAL A 288 -28.56 -29.67 -40.14
C VAL A 288 -29.40 -28.55 -40.78
N SER A 289 -28.81 -27.38 -41.01
CA SER A 289 -29.50 -26.25 -41.65
C SER A 289 -29.99 -26.58 -43.07
N LEU A 290 -29.20 -27.30 -43.86
CA LEU A 290 -29.58 -27.74 -45.21
C LEU A 290 -30.72 -28.76 -45.19
N LEU A 291 -30.67 -29.74 -44.28
CA LEU A 291 -31.73 -30.74 -44.14
C LEU A 291 -33.08 -30.09 -43.82
N PHE A 292 -33.11 -29.17 -42.85
CA PHE A 292 -34.35 -28.46 -42.52
C PHE A 292 -34.82 -27.52 -43.62
N SER A 293 -33.91 -26.90 -44.36
CA SER A 293 -34.26 -26.09 -45.54
C SER A 293 -34.90 -26.95 -46.64
N GLY A 294 -34.38 -28.15 -46.87
CA GLY A 294 -35.00 -29.13 -47.78
C GLY A 294 -36.37 -29.59 -47.29
N ALA A 295 -36.53 -29.84 -45.99
CA ALA A 295 -37.82 -30.22 -45.39
C ALA A 295 -38.89 -29.13 -45.58
N VAL A 296 -38.53 -27.84 -45.52
CA VAL A 296 -39.44 -26.71 -45.79
C VAL A 296 -39.87 -26.66 -47.27
N LEU A 297 -39.03 -27.09 -48.21
CA LEU A 297 -39.39 -27.14 -49.64
C LEU A 297 -40.30 -28.31 -50.01
N LEU A 298 -40.34 -29.38 -49.20
CA LEU A 298 -41.10 -30.59 -49.52
C LEU A 298 -42.62 -30.36 -49.67
N PRO A 299 -43.31 -29.63 -48.77
CA PRO A 299 -44.73 -29.29 -48.97
C PRO A 299 -44.99 -28.47 -50.24
N LEU A 300 -44.06 -27.58 -50.61
CA LEU A 300 -44.18 -26.76 -51.83
C LEU A 300 -44.11 -27.62 -53.09
N ILE A 301 -43.17 -28.57 -53.13
CA ILE A 301 -43.05 -29.56 -54.22
C ILE A 301 -44.31 -30.43 -54.29
N GLY A 302 -44.78 -30.91 -53.13
CA GLY A 302 -46.03 -31.67 -53.04
C GLY A 302 -47.24 -30.89 -53.57
N PHE A 303 -47.37 -29.62 -53.19
CA PHE A 303 -48.43 -28.74 -53.68
C PHE A 303 -48.32 -28.51 -55.20
N ALA A 304 -47.13 -28.24 -55.72
CA ALA A 304 -46.91 -28.09 -57.16
C ALA A 304 -47.30 -29.38 -57.93
N GLY A 305 -46.92 -30.55 -57.41
CA GLY A 305 -47.32 -31.85 -57.96
C GLY A 305 -48.83 -32.05 -57.94
N PHE A 306 -49.50 -31.71 -56.82
CA PHE A 306 -50.96 -31.75 -56.71
C PHE A 306 -51.65 -30.84 -57.73
N VAL A 307 -51.13 -29.63 -57.94
CA VAL A 307 -51.69 -28.66 -58.89
C VAL A 307 -51.58 -29.17 -60.33
N VAL A 308 -50.43 -29.73 -60.71
CA VAL A 308 -50.23 -30.33 -62.04
C VAL A 308 -51.12 -31.57 -62.23
N GLY A 309 -51.22 -32.42 -61.20
CA GLY A 309 -52.05 -33.64 -61.21
C GLY A 309 -53.55 -33.36 -61.32
N SER A 310 -54.03 -32.25 -60.76
CA SER A 310 -55.45 -31.87 -60.75
C SER A 310 -55.98 -31.36 -62.10
N ARG A 311 -55.12 -31.22 -63.12
CA ARG A 311 -55.50 -30.84 -64.51
C ARG A 311 -56.47 -29.65 -64.59
N TYR A 312 -56.19 -28.57 -63.84
CA TYR A 312 -57.06 -27.40 -63.82
C TYR A 312 -57.25 -26.78 -65.21
N ASN A 313 -58.50 -26.44 -65.53
CA ASN A 313 -58.86 -25.91 -66.85
C ASN A 313 -58.55 -24.40 -66.96
N ALA A 314 -57.28 -24.08 -67.25
CA ALA A 314 -56.81 -22.70 -67.46
C ALA A 314 -57.30 -22.07 -68.78
N LYS A 315 -58.01 -22.81 -69.64
CA LYS A 315 -58.47 -22.34 -70.97
C LYS A 315 -59.34 -21.08 -70.90
N LYS A 316 -59.96 -20.78 -69.76
CA LYS A 316 -60.76 -19.55 -69.56
C LYS A 316 -59.90 -18.27 -69.62
N LEU A 317 -58.62 -18.35 -69.27
CA LEU A 317 -57.67 -17.23 -69.30
C LEU A 317 -57.14 -16.93 -70.71
N PHE A 318 -57.25 -17.89 -71.64
CA PHE A 318 -56.70 -17.82 -73.00
C PHE A 318 -57.75 -17.49 -74.08
N LYS A 319 -58.92 -16.99 -73.71
CA LYS A 319 -59.92 -16.52 -74.69
C LYS A 319 -59.49 -15.19 -75.30
N SER A 320 -59.64 -15.05 -76.62
CA SER A 320 -59.15 -13.91 -77.42
C SER A 320 -59.40 -12.52 -76.80
N HIS A 321 -60.62 -12.27 -76.27
CA HIS A 321 -60.98 -10.97 -75.69
C HIS A 321 -60.34 -10.65 -74.32
N ILE A 322 -59.80 -11.66 -73.61
CA ILE A 322 -59.18 -11.51 -72.28
C ILE A 322 -57.65 -11.65 -72.35
N PHE A 323 -57.16 -12.38 -73.34
CA PHE A 323 -55.77 -12.80 -73.46
C PHE A 323 -54.76 -11.64 -73.35
N ALA A 324 -54.96 -10.53 -74.07
CA ALA A 324 -54.04 -9.40 -74.05
C ALA A 324 -53.85 -8.79 -72.66
N TYR A 325 -54.94 -8.49 -71.93
CA TYR A 325 -54.88 -7.90 -70.59
C TYR A 325 -54.47 -8.92 -69.53
N GLY A 326 -54.90 -10.19 -69.68
CA GLY A 326 -54.57 -11.27 -68.76
C GLY A 326 -53.09 -11.61 -68.75
N VAL A 327 -52.43 -11.60 -69.91
CA VAL A 327 -50.97 -11.82 -70.01
C VAL A 327 -50.21 -10.67 -69.35
N VAL A 328 -50.60 -9.41 -69.60
CA VAL A 328 -49.96 -8.24 -68.95
C VAL A 328 -50.16 -8.26 -67.43
N PHE A 329 -51.36 -8.68 -66.97
CA PHE A 329 -51.65 -8.84 -65.54
C PHE A 329 -50.77 -9.92 -64.89
N LEU A 330 -50.63 -11.09 -65.50
CA LEU A 330 -49.76 -12.16 -64.99
C LEU A 330 -48.28 -11.79 -65.05
N ALA A 331 -47.85 -11.13 -66.13
CA ALA A 331 -46.47 -10.66 -66.27
C ALA A 331 -46.11 -9.61 -65.21
N SER A 332 -47.01 -8.66 -64.93
CA SER A 332 -46.81 -7.67 -63.87
C SER A 332 -46.82 -8.31 -62.47
N LEU A 333 -47.62 -9.36 -62.23
CA LEU A 333 -47.57 -10.13 -60.99
C LEU A 333 -46.20 -10.83 -60.80
N VAL A 334 -45.68 -11.48 -61.85
CA VAL A 334 -44.35 -12.10 -61.82
C VAL A 334 -43.27 -11.05 -61.62
N ALA A 335 -43.38 -9.89 -62.27
CA ALA A 335 -42.44 -8.78 -62.09
C ALA A 335 -42.45 -8.25 -60.64
N ILE A 336 -43.61 -8.13 -60.00
CA ILE A 336 -43.72 -7.73 -58.58
C ILE A 336 -43.04 -8.76 -57.67
N MET A 337 -43.27 -10.06 -57.88
CA MET A 337 -42.59 -11.12 -57.12
C MET A 337 -41.07 -11.09 -57.33
N GLY A 338 -40.62 -10.85 -58.57
CA GLY A 338 -39.21 -10.67 -58.90
C GLY A 338 -38.59 -9.44 -58.22
N LEU A 339 -39.32 -8.32 -58.15
CA LEU A 339 -38.88 -7.13 -57.42
C LEU A 339 -38.69 -7.40 -55.93
N TYR A 340 -39.57 -8.18 -55.30
CA TYR A 340 -39.38 -8.58 -53.90
C TYR A 340 -38.16 -9.49 -53.70
N ALA A 341 -37.92 -10.43 -54.62
CA ALA A 341 -36.68 -11.23 -54.58
C ALA A 341 -35.43 -10.35 -54.75
N LEU A 342 -35.48 -9.36 -55.65
CA LEU A 342 -34.37 -8.44 -55.88
C LEU A 342 -34.15 -7.49 -54.70
N PHE A 343 -35.21 -7.08 -54.00
CA PHE A 343 -35.16 -6.36 -52.73
C PHE A 343 -34.47 -7.16 -51.64
N TRP A 344 -34.80 -8.45 -51.52
CA TRP A 344 -34.16 -9.33 -50.55
C TRP A 344 -32.64 -9.45 -50.77
N VAL A 345 -32.19 -9.45 -52.03
CA VAL A 345 -30.78 -9.65 -52.37
C VAL A 345 -29.98 -8.34 -52.42
N ARG A 346 -30.55 -7.25 -52.96
CA ARG A 346 -29.75 -6.07 -53.33
C ARG A 346 -30.47 -4.72 -53.30
N LEU A 347 -31.77 -4.65 -53.60
CA LEU A 347 -32.46 -3.36 -53.74
C LEU A 347 -32.63 -2.66 -52.39
N THR A 348 -32.43 -1.35 -52.36
CA THR A 348 -32.81 -0.54 -51.21
C THR A 348 -34.31 -0.23 -51.25
N PHE A 349 -34.87 0.12 -50.09
CA PHE A 349 -36.30 0.35 -49.92
C PHE A 349 -36.90 1.37 -50.91
N PHE A 350 -36.22 2.51 -51.14
CA PHE A 350 -36.73 3.55 -52.04
C PHE A 350 -36.70 3.14 -53.53
N HIS A 351 -35.70 2.37 -53.95
CA HIS A 351 -35.66 1.83 -55.32
C HIS A 351 -36.78 0.81 -55.54
N LEU A 352 -37.00 -0.09 -54.56
CA LEU A 352 -38.14 -1.01 -54.59
C LEU A 352 -39.44 -0.22 -54.73
N LEU A 353 -39.66 0.80 -53.88
CA LEU A 353 -40.90 1.56 -53.89
C LEU A 353 -41.12 2.29 -55.23
N GLY A 354 -40.06 2.85 -55.83
CA GLY A 354 -40.12 3.47 -57.16
C GLY A 354 -40.50 2.48 -58.26
N TYR A 355 -39.81 1.34 -58.35
CA TYR A 355 -40.14 0.32 -59.35
C TYR A 355 -41.51 -0.33 -59.10
N LEU A 356 -41.86 -0.57 -57.84
CA LEU A 356 -43.16 -1.12 -57.45
C LEU A 356 -44.30 -0.16 -57.74
N SER A 357 -44.10 1.16 -57.61
CA SER A 357 -45.10 2.17 -57.98
C SER A 357 -45.43 2.09 -59.48
N PHE A 358 -44.40 1.98 -60.31
CA PHE A 358 -44.57 1.84 -61.77
C PHE A 358 -45.21 0.50 -62.17
N VAL A 359 -44.61 -0.62 -61.77
CA VAL A 359 -45.12 -1.96 -62.11
C VAL A 359 -46.48 -2.24 -61.45
N GLY A 360 -46.69 -1.74 -60.24
CA GLY A 360 -47.94 -1.84 -59.48
C GLY A 360 -49.09 -1.09 -60.15
N SER A 361 -48.84 0.09 -60.69
CA SER A 361 -49.86 0.82 -61.47
C SER A 361 -50.32 0.01 -62.69
N VAL A 362 -49.37 -0.60 -63.42
CA VAL A 362 -49.67 -1.50 -64.55
C VAL A 362 -50.47 -2.73 -64.09
N PHE A 363 -50.10 -3.33 -62.95
CA PHE A 363 -50.80 -4.45 -62.35
C PHE A 363 -52.26 -4.13 -62.01
N VAL A 364 -52.53 -2.98 -61.37
CA VAL A 364 -53.90 -2.57 -60.99
C VAL A 364 -54.76 -2.34 -62.23
N ILE A 365 -54.26 -1.61 -63.24
CA ILE A 365 -55.04 -1.29 -64.45
C ILE A 365 -55.34 -2.56 -65.25
N SER A 366 -54.31 -3.38 -65.52
CA SER A 366 -54.47 -4.63 -66.29
C SER A 366 -55.30 -5.67 -65.54
N GLY A 367 -55.17 -5.74 -64.21
CA GLY A 367 -55.96 -6.60 -63.36
C GLY A 367 -57.44 -6.22 -63.35
N HIS A 368 -57.74 -4.93 -63.18
CA HIS A 368 -59.11 -4.43 -63.23
C HIS A 368 -59.77 -4.74 -64.59
N ALA A 369 -59.08 -4.47 -65.70
CA ALA A 369 -59.57 -4.78 -67.04
C ALA A 369 -59.80 -6.28 -67.27
N THR A 370 -58.89 -7.13 -66.77
CA THR A 370 -58.99 -8.59 -66.90
C THR A 370 -60.17 -9.15 -66.11
N LEU A 371 -60.32 -8.73 -64.84
CA LEU A 371 -61.40 -9.19 -63.96
C LEU A 371 -62.77 -8.71 -64.44
N LYS A 372 -62.89 -7.46 -64.90
CA LYS A 372 -64.14 -6.92 -65.47
C LYS A 372 -64.62 -7.75 -66.66
N ARG A 373 -63.73 -8.05 -67.61
CA ARG A 373 -64.07 -8.87 -68.80
C ARG A 373 -64.39 -10.32 -68.44
N LEU A 374 -63.75 -10.86 -67.40
CA LEU A 374 -64.06 -12.20 -66.91
C LEU A 374 -65.46 -12.26 -66.30
N ALA A 375 -65.87 -11.23 -65.55
CA ALA A 375 -67.22 -11.11 -64.99
C ALA A 375 -68.29 -10.97 -66.10
N GLU A 376 -68.03 -10.14 -67.12
CA GLU A 376 -68.93 -9.99 -68.28
C GLU A 376 -69.14 -11.31 -69.04
N LEU A 377 -68.10 -12.16 -69.15
CA LEU A 377 -68.24 -13.51 -69.73
C LEU A 377 -69.09 -14.46 -68.88
N GLN A 378 -69.17 -14.27 -67.57
CA GLN A 378 -70.03 -15.06 -66.69
C GLN A 378 -71.49 -14.64 -66.80
N VAL A 379 -71.75 -13.33 -66.85
CA VAL A 379 -73.10 -12.77 -67.04
C VAL A 379 -73.69 -13.19 -68.39
N LYS A 380 -72.88 -13.29 -69.45
CA LYS A 380 -73.33 -13.72 -70.79
C LYS A 380 -73.60 -15.25 -70.91
N LYS A 381 -73.33 -16.02 -69.86
CA LYS A 381 -73.48 -17.49 -69.81
C LYS A 381 -74.64 -17.98 -68.92
N LEU A 382 -75.15 -17.11 -68.05
CA LEU A 382 -76.43 -17.24 -67.35
C LEU A 382 -77.55 -16.74 -68.27
#